data_AF-A0A4W6FLR8-F1
#
_entry.id   AF-A0A4W6FLR8-F1
#
_cell.length_a   1.000
_cell.length_b   1.000
_cell.length_c   1.000
_cell.angle_alpha   90.00
_cell.angle_beta   90.00
_cell.angle_gamma   90.00
#
_symmetry.space_group_name_H-M   'P 1'
#
loop_
_entity.id
_entity.type
_entity.pdbx_description
1 polymer ?
#
loop_
_entity_poly.entity_id
_entity_poly.type
_entity_poly.pdbx_seq_one_letter_code
_entity_poly.pdbx_strand_id
1 'polypeptide(L)'
;MLGAVGRCCSGALQAFKPGINSLKTISRGYAAPAAQAALANGRIVAVIGAVVDVQFDEGLPPILNALEVAGRESRLVLEVAQHLGENTVRTIAMDGTEGLVRGQQVLDTGAPIRIPVGPETLGRIMNVIGEPIDERGPISTKQTAPIHAEAPEFTDMSVEQEILVTGIKVVDLLAPYAKGGKIGWCIILQHYLKFFG
;
A
#
# COMPACT_ATOMS: atom_id res chain seq x y z
N MET A 1 35.83 1.52 68.52
CA MET A 1 35.23 0.99 69.76
C MET A 1 33.74 1.31 69.75
N LEU A 2 32.90 0.26 69.80
CA LEU A 2 31.49 0.17 70.25
C LEU A 2 30.45 1.21 69.75
N GLY A 3 29.22 0.89 69.34
CA GLY A 3 28.35 -0.30 69.34
C GLY A 3 27.07 0.08 68.54
N ALA A 4 26.42 -0.76 67.75
CA ALA A 4 25.66 -1.99 68.04
C ALA A 4 24.25 -1.76 68.63
N VAL A 5 23.26 -2.41 67.97
CA VAL A 5 21.91 -2.83 68.44
C VAL A 5 20.79 -1.76 68.36
N GLY A 6 19.60 -1.99 67.78
CA GLY A 6 18.99 -3.16 67.14
C GLY A 6 17.44 -3.17 67.29
N ARG A 7 16.77 -3.93 66.41
CA ARG A 7 15.37 -4.46 66.46
C ARG A 7 14.23 -3.46 66.10
N CYS A 8 13.13 -3.86 65.44
CA CYS A 8 12.56 -5.19 65.19
C CYS A 8 11.64 -5.22 63.95
N CYS A 9 11.48 -6.44 63.43
CA CYS A 9 10.71 -6.88 62.26
C CYS A 9 9.19 -6.63 62.33
N SER A 10 8.51 -6.58 61.17
CA SER A 10 7.63 -7.66 60.68
C SER A 10 6.73 -7.22 59.52
N GLY A 11 6.70 -7.97 58.42
CA GLY A 11 5.52 -8.04 57.54
C GLY A 11 5.76 -8.08 56.03
N ALA A 12 5.76 -9.29 55.48
CA ALA A 12 5.42 -9.70 54.09
C ALA A 12 6.33 -9.21 52.93
N LEU A 13 7.25 -10.04 52.41
CA LEU A 13 7.02 -11.05 51.35
C LEU A 13 6.18 -10.55 50.16
N GLN A 14 6.85 -10.32 49.03
CA GLN A 14 6.50 -10.66 47.63
C GLN A 14 7.16 -9.62 46.71
N ALA A 15 7.74 -9.92 45.55
CA ALA A 15 8.21 -11.13 44.92
C ALA A 15 9.05 -10.63 43.74
N PHE A 16 10.13 -11.33 43.46
CA PHE A 16 10.93 -11.22 42.25
C PHE A 16 10.00 -11.31 41.02
N LYS A 17 9.81 -10.22 40.26
CA LYS A 17 9.16 -10.31 38.94
C LYS A 17 10.24 -10.44 37.87
N PRO A 18 10.33 -11.59 37.19
CA PRO A 18 11.39 -11.89 36.25
C PRO A 18 11.19 -11.09 34.96
N GLY A 19 12.30 -10.89 34.25
CA GLY A 19 12.32 -10.28 32.93
C GLY A 19 11.32 -10.93 31.98
N ILE A 20 10.50 -10.09 31.37
CA ILE A 20 9.74 -10.43 30.17
C ILE A 20 10.63 -10.07 29.00
N ASN A 21 11.28 -11.10 28.47
CA ASN A 21 11.97 -11.08 27.20
C ASN A 21 11.09 -10.42 26.13
N SER A 22 11.70 -9.55 25.33
CA SER A 22 11.16 -9.01 24.08
C SER A 22 10.56 -10.14 23.25
N LEU A 23 9.24 -10.28 23.32
CA LEU A 23 8.49 -11.13 22.42
C LEU A 23 8.42 -10.39 21.10
N LYS A 24 9.32 -10.76 20.19
CA LYS A 24 9.25 -10.48 18.76
C LYS A 24 7.78 -10.54 18.34
N THR A 25 7.21 -9.39 17.98
CA THR A 25 5.98 -9.31 17.21
C THR A 25 6.20 -10.17 15.96
N ILE A 26 5.51 -11.31 15.89
CA ILE A 26 5.44 -12.09 14.67
C ILE A 26 4.45 -11.36 13.76
N SER A 27 4.93 -10.29 13.13
CA SER A 27 4.27 -9.75 11.95
C SER A 27 4.32 -10.85 10.90
N ARG A 28 3.16 -11.29 10.42
CA ARG A 28 3.09 -12.05 9.17
C ARG A 28 3.40 -11.07 8.04
N GLY A 29 4.68 -10.79 7.84
CA GLY A 29 5.16 -10.00 6.72
C GLY A 29 4.96 -10.79 5.43
N TYR A 30 3.93 -10.45 4.66
CA TYR A 30 3.97 -10.65 3.23
C TYR A 30 4.82 -9.56 2.54
N ALA A 31 5.13 -8.47 3.26
CA ALA A 31 6.18 -7.54 2.87
C ALA A 31 7.55 -8.13 3.22
N ALA A 32 8.24 -8.67 2.22
CA ALA A 32 9.67 -8.88 2.33
C ALA A 32 10.34 -7.53 2.67
N PRO A 33 11.37 -7.50 3.55
CA PRO A 33 12.22 -6.33 3.65
C PRO A 33 12.74 -6.01 2.25
N ALA A 34 12.80 -4.72 1.89
CA ALA A 34 13.31 -4.27 0.60
C ALA A 34 14.70 -4.87 0.36
N ALA A 35 14.72 -6.02 -0.30
CA ALA A 35 15.95 -6.67 -0.70
C ALA A 35 16.55 -5.75 -1.77
N GLN A 36 17.85 -5.50 -1.68
CA GLN A 36 18.60 -4.99 -2.82
C GLN A 36 18.46 -6.01 -3.96
N ALA A 37 17.39 -5.88 -4.74
CA ALA A 37 17.26 -6.52 -6.02
C ALA A 37 18.27 -5.81 -6.91
N ALA A 38 19.31 -6.55 -7.32
CA ALA A 38 20.07 -6.17 -8.50
C ALA A 38 19.08 -5.85 -9.61
N LEU A 39 19.36 -4.83 -10.43
CA LEU A 39 18.58 -4.49 -11.63
C LEU A 39 18.43 -5.74 -12.49
N ALA A 40 17.37 -6.50 -12.25
CA ALA A 40 17.08 -7.74 -12.93
C ALA A 40 16.45 -7.33 -14.26
N ASN A 41 17.10 -7.73 -15.33
CA ASN A 41 16.62 -7.44 -16.67
C ASN A 41 15.74 -8.61 -17.12
N GLY A 42 14.49 -8.30 -17.45
CA GLY A 42 13.54 -9.22 -18.03
C GLY A 42 13.35 -8.97 -19.52
N ARG A 43 12.75 -9.94 -20.20
CA ARG A 43 12.32 -9.85 -21.59
C ARG A 43 10.85 -10.19 -21.71
N ILE A 44 10.12 -9.43 -22.53
CA ILE A 44 8.70 -9.71 -22.78
C ILE A 44 8.56 -10.98 -23.62
N VAL A 45 7.81 -11.98 -23.13
CA VAL A 45 7.53 -13.22 -23.87
C VAL A 45 6.22 -13.11 -24.62
N ALA A 46 5.17 -12.62 -23.95
CA ALA A 46 3.83 -12.53 -24.51
C ALA A 46 3.10 -11.28 -24.02
N VAL A 47 2.20 -10.77 -24.85
CA VAL A 47 1.33 -9.62 -24.56
C VAL A 47 -0.09 -10.05 -24.91
N ILE A 48 -0.98 -10.04 -23.91
CA ILE A 48 -2.38 -10.44 -24.03
C ILE A 48 -3.22 -9.32 -23.42
N GLY A 49 -3.63 -8.35 -24.26
CA GLY A 49 -4.36 -7.17 -23.81
C GLY A 49 -3.57 -6.38 -22.75
N ALA A 50 -4.15 -6.19 -21.56
CA ALA A 50 -3.51 -5.52 -20.44
C ALA A 50 -2.53 -6.42 -19.65
N VAL A 51 -2.46 -7.71 -19.96
CA VAL A 51 -1.60 -8.68 -19.27
C VAL A 51 -0.33 -8.90 -20.11
N VAL A 52 0.82 -8.74 -19.48
CA VAL A 52 2.13 -8.91 -20.12
C VAL A 52 2.92 -9.97 -19.35
N ASP A 53 3.36 -11.00 -20.03
CA ASP A 53 4.21 -12.04 -19.45
C ASP A 53 5.68 -11.68 -19.72
N VAL A 54 6.47 -11.56 -18.65
CA VAL A 54 7.88 -11.16 -18.67
C VAL A 54 8.71 -12.30 -18.10
N GLN A 55 9.75 -12.70 -18.82
CA GLN A 55 10.70 -13.72 -18.39
C GLN A 55 11.99 -13.07 -17.91
N PHE A 56 12.47 -13.50 -16.75
CA PHE A 56 13.73 -13.06 -16.17
C PHE A 56 14.76 -14.19 -16.28
N ASP A 57 16.01 -13.85 -16.61
CA ASP A 57 17.08 -14.86 -16.70
C ASP A 57 17.54 -15.27 -15.29
N GLU A 58 17.80 -14.29 -14.42
CA GLU A 58 18.16 -14.47 -13.02
C GLU A 58 17.47 -13.40 -12.15
N GLY A 59 17.07 -13.76 -10.92
CA GLY A 59 16.43 -12.84 -9.99
C GLY A 59 14.95 -12.59 -10.32
N LEU A 60 14.07 -13.43 -9.80
CA LEU A 60 12.62 -13.26 -9.91
C LEU A 60 12.15 -12.09 -9.04
N PRO A 61 11.53 -11.04 -9.61
CA PRO A 61 11.00 -9.93 -8.83
C PRO A 61 9.84 -10.42 -7.95
N PRO A 62 9.70 -9.92 -6.71
CA PRO A 62 8.59 -10.28 -5.84
C PRO A 62 7.24 -9.83 -6.43
N ILE A 63 6.17 -10.42 -5.92
CA ILE A 63 4.81 -9.98 -6.26
C ILE A 63 4.62 -8.54 -5.77
N LEU A 64 3.85 -7.75 -6.53
CA LEU A 64 3.57 -6.32 -6.33
C LEU A 64 4.72 -5.36 -6.68
N ASN A 65 5.86 -5.85 -7.17
CA ASN A 65 6.91 -4.97 -7.67
C ASN A 65 6.52 -4.30 -9.00
N ALA A 66 7.02 -3.08 -9.18
CA ALA A 66 6.90 -2.34 -10.41
C ALA A 66 8.09 -2.65 -11.33
N LEU A 67 7.78 -2.88 -12.60
CA LEU A 67 8.73 -3.07 -13.68
C LEU A 67 8.55 -1.96 -14.72
N GLU A 68 9.63 -1.50 -15.32
CA GLU A 68 9.61 -0.46 -16.35
C GLU A 68 10.06 -1.01 -17.70
N VAL A 69 9.31 -0.72 -18.76
CA VAL A 69 9.67 -1.15 -20.11
C VAL A 69 10.65 -0.13 -20.72
N ALA A 70 11.82 -0.60 -21.15
CA ALA A 70 12.82 0.24 -21.79
C ALA A 70 12.50 0.54 -23.26
N GLY A 71 12.91 1.73 -23.73
CA GLY A 71 12.88 2.09 -25.16
C GLY A 71 11.52 2.59 -25.67
N ARG A 72 10.70 3.20 -24.81
CA ARG A 72 9.47 3.91 -25.21
C ARG A 72 9.58 5.40 -24.89
N GLU A 73 8.86 6.21 -25.64
CA GLU A 73 8.73 7.66 -25.41
C GLU A 73 7.87 7.95 -24.16
N SER A 74 6.78 7.19 -23.97
CA SER A 74 5.97 7.22 -22.77
C SER A 74 6.41 6.15 -21.78
N ARG A 75 6.40 6.49 -20.48
CA ARG A 75 6.77 5.57 -19.40
C ARG A 75 5.67 4.55 -19.19
N LEU A 76 5.93 3.29 -19.57
CA LEU A 76 5.04 2.18 -19.24
C LEU A 76 5.57 1.43 -18.01
N VAL A 77 4.74 1.40 -16.97
CA VAL A 77 4.97 0.61 -15.76
C VAL A 77 4.09 -0.64 -15.80
N LEU A 78 4.69 -1.78 -15.47
CA LEU A 78 4.04 -3.07 -15.33
C LEU A 78 4.11 -3.49 -13.85
N GLU A 79 3.02 -3.99 -13.28
CA GLU A 79 3.01 -4.50 -11.92
C GLU A 79 3.01 -6.03 -11.92
N VAL A 80 3.90 -6.66 -11.14
CA VAL A 80 3.95 -8.12 -11.01
C VAL A 80 2.76 -8.63 -10.20
N ALA A 81 1.86 -9.40 -10.84
CA ALA A 81 0.67 -9.94 -10.19
C ALA A 81 0.87 -11.37 -9.67
N GLN A 82 1.60 -12.21 -10.41
CA GLN A 82 1.85 -13.60 -10.02
C GLN A 82 3.10 -14.17 -10.71
N HIS A 83 3.65 -15.22 -10.11
CA HIS A 83 4.72 -16.02 -10.70
C HIS A 83 4.13 -17.24 -11.38
N LEU A 84 4.41 -17.45 -12.67
CA LEU A 84 3.87 -18.57 -13.44
C LEU A 84 4.77 -19.82 -13.35
N GLY A 85 6.05 -19.65 -13.01
CA GLY A 85 7.09 -20.67 -13.13
C GLY A 85 8.01 -20.40 -14.31
N GLU A 86 9.06 -21.21 -14.50
CA GLU A 86 10.04 -21.07 -15.61
C GLU A 86 10.67 -19.66 -15.69
N ASN A 87 10.92 -19.05 -14.53
CA ASN A 87 11.35 -17.66 -14.37
C ASN A 87 10.48 -16.63 -15.10
N THR A 88 9.20 -16.95 -15.31
CA THR A 88 8.22 -16.06 -15.94
C THR A 88 7.27 -15.50 -14.89
N VAL A 89 7.07 -14.19 -14.96
CA VAL A 89 6.10 -13.46 -14.16
C VAL A 89 5.00 -12.90 -15.04
N ARG A 90 3.78 -12.93 -14.52
CA ARG A 90 2.64 -12.29 -15.15
C ARG A 90 2.45 -10.92 -14.54
N THR A 91 2.45 -9.92 -15.41
CA THR A 91 2.35 -8.53 -15.03
C THR A 91 1.09 -7.89 -15.60
N ILE A 92 0.61 -6.86 -14.91
CA ILE A 92 -0.53 -6.04 -15.33
C ILE A 92 0.03 -4.69 -15.75
N ALA A 93 -0.28 -4.27 -16.96
CA ALA A 93 0.12 -2.96 -17.46
C ALA A 93 -0.75 -1.86 -16.85
N MET A 94 -0.10 -0.81 -16.34
CA MET A 94 -0.80 0.36 -15.79
C MET A 94 -1.29 1.33 -16.87
N ASP A 95 -0.79 1.18 -18.10
CA ASP A 95 -1.16 1.97 -19.27
C ASP A 95 -1.23 1.06 -20.51
N GLY A 96 -1.61 1.62 -21.67
CA GLY A 96 -1.75 0.93 -22.94
C GLY A 96 -0.50 0.13 -23.35
N THR A 97 -0.72 -1.14 -23.69
CA THR A 97 0.31 -2.09 -24.16
C THR A 97 0.59 -2.00 -25.67
N GLU A 98 0.12 -0.94 -26.33
CA GLU A 98 0.22 -0.77 -27.78
C GLU A 98 1.67 -0.59 -28.24
N GLY A 99 2.11 -1.36 -29.23
CA GLY A 99 3.49 -1.27 -29.73
C GLY A 99 4.53 -1.95 -28.82
N LEU A 100 4.10 -2.75 -27.84
CA LEU A 100 5.02 -3.67 -27.17
C LEU A 100 5.44 -4.80 -28.10
N VAL A 101 6.74 -5.07 -28.12
CA VAL A 101 7.34 -6.13 -28.95
C VAL A 101 7.90 -7.22 -28.05
N ARG A 102 7.74 -8.48 -28.47
CA ARG A 102 8.35 -9.62 -27.77
C ARG A 102 9.88 -9.49 -27.81
N GLY A 103 10.53 -9.78 -26.70
CA GLY A 103 11.97 -9.61 -26.51
C GLY A 103 12.39 -8.21 -26.08
N GLN A 104 11.47 -7.26 -25.95
CA GLN A 104 11.76 -5.94 -25.39
C GLN A 104 12.24 -6.06 -23.94
N GLN A 105 13.22 -5.24 -23.57
CA GLN A 105 13.81 -5.25 -22.24
C GLN A 105 12.89 -4.59 -21.22
N VAL A 106 12.79 -5.21 -20.06
CA VAL A 106 12.03 -4.75 -18.91
C VAL A 106 12.98 -4.68 -17.72
N LEU A 107 12.93 -3.59 -16.96
CA LEU A 107 13.78 -3.31 -15.83
C LEU A 107 12.97 -3.46 -14.53
N ASP A 108 13.45 -4.25 -13.58
CA ASP A 108 12.87 -4.26 -12.23
C ASP A 108 13.30 -3.02 -11.43
N THR A 109 12.33 -2.31 -10.87
CA THR A 109 12.59 -1.15 -9.99
C THR A 109 12.93 -1.57 -8.55
N GLY A 110 12.68 -2.83 -8.20
CA GLY A 110 12.96 -3.38 -6.87
C GLY A 110 11.97 -2.96 -5.79
N ALA A 111 10.96 -2.14 -6.12
CA ALA A 111 9.93 -1.69 -5.21
C ALA A 111 8.54 -1.73 -5.86
N PRO A 112 7.46 -1.76 -5.07
CA PRO A 112 6.12 -1.50 -5.58
C PRO A 112 6.00 -0.10 -6.20
N ILE A 113 4.92 0.15 -6.95
CA ILE A 113 4.62 1.48 -7.48
C ILE A 113 4.57 2.47 -6.32
N ARG A 114 5.41 3.51 -6.37
CA ARG A 114 5.50 4.56 -5.36
C ARG A 114 4.92 5.85 -5.90
N ILE A 115 4.00 6.42 -5.15
CA ILE A 115 3.34 7.67 -5.49
C ILE A 115 3.80 8.82 -4.58
N PRO A 116 3.85 10.05 -5.07
CA PRO A 116 4.10 11.22 -4.24
C PRO A 116 2.96 11.42 -3.24
N VAL A 117 3.31 11.69 -1.99
CA VAL A 117 2.34 11.98 -0.92
C VAL A 117 2.77 13.20 -0.12
N GLY A 118 1.80 13.97 0.36
CA GLY A 118 2.04 15.15 1.19
C GLY A 118 1.02 16.25 0.92
N PRO A 119 1.01 17.32 1.72
CA PRO A 119 0.15 18.47 1.48
C PRO A 119 0.43 19.15 0.13
N GLU A 120 1.64 19.00 -0.41
CA GLU A 120 2.02 19.50 -1.73
C GLU A 120 1.30 18.84 -2.92
N THR A 121 0.64 17.69 -2.72
CA THR A 121 -0.18 17.05 -3.77
C THR A 121 -1.62 17.59 -3.82
N LEU A 122 -2.04 18.39 -2.82
CA LEU A 122 -3.40 18.92 -2.75
C LEU A 122 -3.70 19.85 -3.94
N GLY A 123 -4.84 19.60 -4.61
CA GLY A 123 -5.27 20.38 -5.77
C GLY A 123 -4.50 20.10 -7.06
N ARG A 124 -3.68 19.05 -7.08
CA ARG A 124 -3.05 18.48 -8.28
C ARG A 124 -3.87 17.28 -8.77
N ILE A 125 -3.79 17.01 -10.08
CA ILE A 125 -4.37 15.79 -10.67
C ILE A 125 -3.21 14.88 -11.08
N MET A 126 -3.25 13.64 -10.61
CA MET A 126 -2.21 12.65 -10.80
C MET A 126 -2.78 11.35 -11.35
N ASN A 127 -1.99 10.63 -12.15
CA ASN A 127 -2.33 9.31 -12.67
C ASN A 127 -2.00 8.19 -11.66
N VAL A 128 -2.25 6.95 -12.05
CA VAL A 128 -2.05 5.74 -11.21
C VAL A 128 -0.58 5.55 -10.80
N ILE A 129 0.37 5.97 -11.64
CA ILE A 129 1.81 5.86 -11.38
C ILE A 129 2.39 7.06 -10.64
N GLY A 130 1.56 8.05 -10.28
CA GLY A 130 1.97 9.23 -9.51
C GLY A 130 2.46 10.42 -10.34
N GLU A 131 2.32 10.39 -11.66
CA GLU A 131 2.72 11.49 -12.53
C GLU A 131 1.60 12.53 -12.67
N PRO A 132 1.94 13.84 -12.69
CA PRO A 132 0.97 14.90 -12.86
C PRO A 132 0.40 14.92 -14.29
N ILE A 133 -0.92 14.97 -14.40
CA ILE A 133 -1.63 15.11 -15.69
C ILE A 133 -2.27 16.49 -15.86
N ASP A 134 -1.91 17.45 -15.00
CA ASP A 134 -2.53 18.76 -14.93
C ASP A 134 -1.75 19.87 -15.67
N GLU A 135 -0.73 19.52 -16.46
CA GLU A 135 0.14 20.44 -17.22
C GLU A 135 0.81 21.56 -16.40
N ARG A 136 0.76 21.48 -15.06
CA ARG A 136 1.29 22.50 -14.13
C ARG A 136 2.71 22.20 -13.66
N GLY A 137 3.44 21.38 -14.41
CA GLY A 137 4.81 20.97 -14.11
C GLY A 137 4.91 19.85 -13.05
N PRO A 138 6.12 19.50 -12.60
CA PRO A 138 6.35 18.38 -11.69
C PRO A 138 5.76 18.63 -10.29
N ILE A 139 5.40 17.56 -9.58
CA ILE A 139 4.98 17.62 -8.17
C ILE A 139 6.23 17.51 -7.30
N SER A 140 6.60 18.60 -6.61
CA SER A 140 7.79 18.62 -5.77
C SER A 140 7.45 18.12 -4.36
N THR A 141 7.50 16.80 -4.15
CA THR A 141 7.18 16.16 -2.87
C THR A 141 8.40 15.71 -2.08
N LYS A 142 8.31 15.78 -0.75
CA LYS A 142 9.39 15.28 0.13
C LYS A 142 9.29 13.79 0.43
N GLN A 143 8.11 13.21 0.25
CA GLN A 143 7.82 11.83 0.62
C GLN A 143 7.10 11.08 -0.52
N THR A 144 7.42 9.79 -0.66
CA THR A 144 6.77 8.88 -1.59
C THR A 144 6.34 7.61 -0.85
N ALA A 145 5.09 7.21 -1.00
CA ALA A 145 4.53 6.03 -0.35
C ALA A 145 4.21 4.94 -1.41
N PRO A 146 4.39 3.65 -1.07
CA PRO A 146 3.93 2.57 -1.94
C PRO A 146 2.39 2.50 -1.96
N ILE A 147 1.81 2.12 -3.09
CA ILE A 147 0.34 1.91 -3.21
C ILE A 147 -0.13 0.69 -2.42
N HIS A 148 0.77 -0.29 -2.23
CA HIS A 148 0.51 -1.51 -1.48
C HIS A 148 0.96 -1.29 -0.04
N ALA A 149 -0.01 -1.08 0.84
CA ALA A 149 0.18 -0.95 2.27
C ALA A 149 -0.67 -1.97 3.01
N GLU A 150 -0.11 -2.56 4.07
CA GLU A 150 -0.85 -3.45 4.95
C GLU A 150 -1.98 -2.70 5.66
N ALA A 151 -3.07 -3.42 5.94
CA ALA A 151 -4.16 -2.85 6.70
C ALA A 151 -3.72 -2.54 8.14
N PRO A 152 -4.33 -1.53 8.81
CA PRO A 152 -4.06 -1.24 10.21
C PRO A 152 -4.30 -2.46 11.11
N GLU A 153 -3.50 -2.60 12.17
CA GLU A 153 -3.66 -3.70 13.12
C GLU A 153 -4.94 -3.55 13.95
N PHE A 154 -5.41 -4.67 14.52
CA PHE A 154 -6.63 -4.66 15.35
C PHE A 154 -6.56 -3.75 16.56
N THR A 155 -5.37 -3.54 17.11
CA THR A 155 -5.12 -2.64 18.24
C THR A 155 -5.27 -1.17 17.89
N ASP A 156 -5.08 -0.81 16.62
CA ASP A 156 -5.15 0.57 16.14
C ASP A 156 -6.56 0.96 15.69
N MET A 157 -7.49 0.00 15.67
CA MET A 157 -8.88 0.25 15.31
C MET A 157 -9.63 0.92 16.47
N SER A 158 -10.11 2.14 16.25
CA SER A 158 -11.01 2.82 17.19
C SER A 158 -12.43 2.27 17.09
N VAL A 159 -13.07 2.07 18.25
CA VAL A 159 -14.48 1.67 18.38
C VAL A 159 -15.44 2.87 18.51
N GLU A 160 -14.89 4.08 18.57
CA GLU A 160 -15.68 5.30 18.76
C GLU A 160 -16.48 5.64 17.51
N GLN A 161 -17.81 5.64 17.64
CA GLN A 161 -18.71 6.01 16.56
C GLN A 161 -19.18 7.45 16.76
N GLU A 162 -18.53 8.38 16.06
CA GLU A 162 -18.97 9.78 16.00
C GLU A 162 -19.78 10.04 14.73
N ILE A 163 -20.87 10.82 14.84
CA ILE A 163 -21.67 11.22 13.68
C ILE A 163 -20.97 12.38 12.94
N LEU A 164 -20.84 12.24 11.62
CA LEU A 164 -20.44 13.29 10.70
C LEU A 164 -21.70 14.01 10.19
N VAL A 165 -21.94 15.23 10.68
CA VAL A 165 -23.08 16.06 10.25
C VAL A 165 -22.81 16.59 8.84
N THR A 166 -23.66 16.20 7.87
CA THR A 166 -23.48 16.58 6.45
C THR A 166 -24.22 17.86 6.07
N GLY A 167 -25.26 18.23 6.83
CA GLY A 167 -26.16 19.34 6.50
C GLY A 167 -27.22 18.98 5.45
N ILE A 168 -27.24 17.75 4.97
CA ILE A 168 -28.24 17.25 4.02
C ILE A 168 -29.37 16.59 4.81
N LYS A 169 -30.52 17.26 4.90
CA LYS A 169 -31.66 16.83 5.72
C LYS A 169 -32.05 15.37 5.55
N VAL A 170 -32.09 14.89 4.31
CA VAL A 170 -32.50 13.50 4.00
C VAL A 170 -31.45 12.49 4.48
N VAL A 171 -30.17 12.82 4.36
CA VAL A 171 -29.07 11.94 4.76
C VAL A 171 -28.93 11.92 6.27
N ASP A 172 -28.89 13.11 6.90
CA ASP A 172 -28.72 13.23 8.34
C ASP A 172 -29.90 12.61 9.13
N LEU A 173 -31.11 12.61 8.57
CA LEU A 173 -32.29 12.03 9.21
C LEU A 173 -32.44 10.52 8.96
N LEU A 174 -32.21 10.05 7.73
CA LEU A 174 -32.48 8.65 7.35
C LEU A 174 -31.28 7.72 7.52
N ALA A 175 -30.06 8.21 7.28
CA ALA A 175 -28.85 7.42 7.29
C ALA A 175 -27.64 8.30 7.70
N PRO A 176 -27.53 8.68 8.98
CA PRO A 176 -26.44 9.53 9.46
C PRO A 176 -25.09 8.85 9.22
N TYR A 177 -24.13 9.60 8.69
CA TYR A 177 -22.80 9.09 8.39
C TYR A 177 -21.94 9.06 9.65
N ALA A 178 -21.22 7.96 9.87
CA ALA A 178 -20.22 7.87 10.93
C ALA A 178 -18.86 8.40 10.43
N LYS A 179 -18.15 9.19 11.23
CA LYS A 179 -16.76 9.60 10.94
C LYS A 179 -15.87 8.36 10.85
N GLY A 180 -15.03 8.31 9.82
CA GLY A 180 -14.19 7.14 9.54
C GLY A 180 -14.95 5.93 8.98
N GLY A 181 -16.28 6.01 8.82
CA GLY A 181 -17.08 4.98 8.20
C GLY A 181 -16.92 4.95 6.67
N LYS A 182 -17.07 3.75 6.08
CA LYS A 182 -17.14 3.57 4.63
C LYS A 182 -18.58 3.79 4.17
N ILE A 183 -18.81 4.73 3.25
CA ILE A 183 -20.13 5.08 2.73
C ILE A 183 -20.30 4.47 1.34
N GLY A 184 -21.34 3.65 1.15
CA GLY A 184 -21.69 3.05 -0.14
C GLY A 184 -22.97 3.65 -0.71
N TRP A 185 -22.92 4.18 -1.94
CA TRP A 185 -24.03 4.95 -2.52
C TRP A 185 -25.11 4.14 -3.27
N CYS A 186 -25.23 2.85 -2.97
CA CYS A 186 -26.00 1.90 -3.80
C CYS A 186 -27.52 2.16 -3.84
N ILE A 187 -28.14 2.52 -2.71
CA ILE A 187 -29.61 2.57 -2.60
C ILE A 187 -30.21 3.96 -2.76
N ILE A 188 -29.49 5.02 -2.36
CA ILE A 188 -30.05 6.37 -2.32
C ILE A 188 -30.28 6.93 -3.73
N LEU A 189 -29.39 6.63 -4.69
CA LEU A 189 -29.57 7.05 -6.08
C LEU A 189 -30.67 6.25 -6.81
N GLN A 190 -30.84 4.97 -6.49
CA GLN A 190 -31.77 4.10 -7.21
C GLN A 190 -33.24 4.36 -6.84
N HIS A 191 -33.51 4.91 -5.66
CA HIS A 191 -34.85 5.38 -5.28
C HIS A 191 -35.12 6.84 -5.68
N TYR A 192 -34.12 7.72 -5.67
CA TYR A 192 -34.32 9.11 -6.11
C TYR A 192 -34.61 9.24 -7.61
N LEU A 193 -33.97 8.44 -8.47
CA LEU A 193 -34.25 8.46 -9.92
C LEU A 193 -35.64 7.92 -10.27
N LYS A 194 -36.20 7.00 -9.46
CA LYS A 194 -37.55 6.45 -9.67
C LYS A 194 -38.67 7.39 -9.21
N PHE A 195 -38.37 8.40 -8.40
CA PHE A 195 -39.36 9.35 -7.88
C PHE A 195 -39.50 10.63 -8.71
N PHE A 196 -38.59 10.85 -9.68
CA PHE A 196 -38.53 12.07 -10.51
C PHE A 196 -38.73 11.82 -12.01
N GLY A 197 -39.28 10.65 -12.39
CA GLY A 197 -39.64 10.28 -13.76
C GLY A 197 -41.13 10.00 -13.89
#